data_AF-A0A961TP67-F1
#
_entry.id   AF-A0A961TP67-F1
#
_cell.length_a   1.000
_cell.length_b   1.000
_cell.length_c   1.000
_cell.angle_alpha   90.00
_cell.angle_beta   90.00
_cell.angle_gamma   90.00
#
_symmetry.space_group_name_H-M   'P 1'
#
loop_
_entity.id
_entity.type
_entity.pdbx_description
1 polymer ?
#
loop_
_entity_poly.entity_id
_entity_poly.type
_entity_poly.pdbx_seq_one_letter_code
_entity_poly.pdbx_strand_id
1 'polypeptide(L)'
;EQRIELMKGTDLSDTVRDMRHEVVQDLVAKHIPEKAYAEQWDAEGLKQSAATFLNLDLPIEDWVAEEGIAEDDIHDRILEAADKAAAERAERFGPEITQYVEKSIVLQTLDHLWRDHLVNLDHLRSVIGFRGYAQRDPLQEYKSESFELFQALLGNLRQAVTAQMMRVELVRQAAEEPAPSAPEMHESHAEISAMVPNTEEPEWMPPGPDVPASPVRNNTATLERDPANPETWGKVGRNEPCPCGSGKKYKHCHGTYV
;
A
#
# COMPACT_ATOMS: atom_id res chain seq x y z
N GLU A 1 24.53 -10.81 7.10
CA GLU A 1 25.41 -9.78 7.70
C GLU A 1 25.05 -8.38 7.21
N GLN A 2 24.86 -8.16 5.90
CA GLN A 2 24.43 -6.87 5.32
C GLN A 2 23.23 -6.21 6.02
N ARG A 3 22.15 -6.95 6.34
CA ARG A 3 21.01 -6.38 7.11
C ARG A 3 21.43 -5.77 8.45
N ILE A 4 22.34 -6.43 9.16
CA ILE A 4 22.82 -5.98 10.47
C ILE A 4 23.70 -4.74 10.31
N GLU A 5 24.50 -4.69 9.25
CA GLU A 5 25.31 -3.53 8.89
C GLU A 5 24.43 -2.32 8.55
N LEU A 6 23.40 -2.50 7.71
CA LEU A 6 22.40 -1.48 7.40
C LEU A 6 21.63 -0.99 8.64
N MET A 7 21.33 -1.87 9.59
CA MET A 7 20.72 -1.47 10.86
C MET A 7 21.66 -0.66 11.75
N LYS A 8 22.96 -1.00 11.77
CA LYS A 8 23.99 -0.34 12.57
C LYS A 8 24.47 0.98 11.97
N GLY A 9 24.38 1.13 10.65
CA GLY A 9 24.66 2.37 9.94
C GLY A 9 23.79 3.52 10.44
N THR A 10 24.42 4.65 10.72
CA THR A 10 23.75 5.93 11.03
C THR A 10 23.30 6.66 9.77
N ASP A 11 23.99 6.44 8.65
CA ASP A 11 23.69 7.07 7.37
C ASP A 11 23.68 6.00 6.26
N LEU A 12 22.66 6.03 5.41
CA LEU A 12 22.48 5.13 4.28
C LEU A 12 22.45 5.88 2.93
N SER A 13 22.69 7.19 2.95
CA SER A 13 22.61 8.06 1.77
C SER A 13 23.53 7.59 0.65
N ASP A 14 24.77 7.23 0.98
CA ASP A 14 25.74 6.71 0.01
C ASP A 14 25.26 5.37 -0.58
N THR A 15 24.75 4.45 0.26
CA THR A 15 24.23 3.17 -0.22
C THR A 15 23.04 3.37 -1.15
N VAL A 16 22.10 4.26 -0.81
CA VAL A 16 20.93 4.56 -1.65
C VAL A 16 21.34 5.25 -2.96
N ARG A 17 22.35 6.13 -2.94
CA ARG A 17 22.95 6.70 -4.15
C ARG A 17 23.53 5.61 -5.04
N ASP A 18 24.35 4.73 -4.48
CA ASP A 18 25.00 3.66 -5.26
C ASP A 18 23.95 2.70 -5.85
N MET A 19 22.89 2.36 -5.09
CA MET A 19 21.75 1.59 -5.62
C MET A 19 21.06 2.29 -6.80
N ARG A 20 20.89 3.62 -6.74
CA ARG A 20 20.31 4.40 -7.83
C ARG A 20 21.22 4.39 -9.06
N HIS A 21 22.52 4.56 -8.87
CA HIS A 21 23.52 4.55 -9.94
C HIS A 21 23.57 3.20 -10.65
N GLU A 22 23.61 2.10 -9.89
CA GLU A 22 23.54 0.74 -10.45
C GLU A 22 22.23 0.49 -11.21
N VAL A 23 21.08 1.01 -10.73
CA VAL A 23 19.81 0.91 -11.46
C VAL A 23 19.87 1.67 -12.77
N VAL A 24 20.46 2.88 -12.81
CA VAL A 24 20.63 3.63 -14.07
C VAL A 24 21.50 2.83 -15.06
N GLN A 25 22.62 2.29 -14.58
CA GLN A 25 23.50 1.45 -15.39
C GLN A 25 22.76 0.22 -15.95
N ASP A 26 22.04 -0.53 -15.10
CA ASP A 26 21.28 -1.71 -15.50
C ASP A 26 20.18 -1.37 -16.52
N LEU A 27 19.55 -0.20 -16.40
CA LEU A 27 18.52 0.27 -17.35
C LEU A 27 19.12 0.60 -18.71
N VAL A 28 20.22 1.36 -18.73
CA VAL A 28 20.90 1.72 -19.99
C VAL A 28 21.41 0.46 -20.67
N ALA A 29 22.16 -0.40 -19.96
CA ALA A 29 22.71 -1.63 -20.52
C ALA A 29 21.64 -2.58 -21.09
N LYS A 30 20.42 -2.57 -20.53
CA LYS A 30 19.30 -3.39 -21.01
C LYS A 30 18.68 -2.88 -22.32
N HIS A 31 18.57 -1.56 -22.49
CA HIS A 31 17.90 -0.95 -23.65
C HIS A 31 18.88 -0.45 -24.73
N ILE A 32 20.12 -0.21 -24.34
CA ILE A 32 21.25 0.24 -25.15
C ILE A 32 22.43 -0.69 -24.84
N PRO A 33 22.51 -1.86 -25.50
CA PRO A 33 23.60 -2.79 -25.26
C PRO A 33 24.94 -2.20 -25.68
N GLU A 34 25.99 -2.48 -24.90
CA GLU A 34 27.36 -2.07 -25.25
C GLU A 34 27.70 -2.48 -26.69
N LYS A 35 28.16 -1.51 -27.49
CA LYS A 35 28.59 -1.70 -28.89
C LYS A 35 27.46 -1.98 -29.89
N ALA A 36 26.20 -1.83 -29.50
CA ALA A 36 25.08 -1.84 -30.44
C ALA A 36 25.08 -0.56 -31.29
N TYR A 37 24.66 -0.67 -32.55
CA TYR A 37 24.43 0.49 -33.41
C TYR A 37 23.20 1.27 -32.92
N ALA A 38 23.18 2.59 -33.11
CA ALA A 38 22.09 3.47 -32.69
C ALA A 38 20.69 3.02 -33.18
N GLU A 39 20.61 2.37 -34.33
CA GLU A 39 19.37 1.81 -34.88
C GLU A 39 18.77 0.67 -34.05
N GLN A 40 19.57 0.03 -33.20
CA GLN A 40 19.16 -1.08 -32.34
C GLN A 40 18.78 -0.62 -30.92
N TRP A 41 18.90 0.67 -30.63
CA TRP A 41 18.60 1.21 -29.31
C TRP A 41 17.10 1.29 -29.09
N ASP A 42 16.65 0.79 -27.94
CA ASP A 42 15.26 0.84 -27.52
C ASP A 42 14.99 2.11 -26.69
N ALA A 43 14.93 3.26 -27.38
CA ALA A 43 14.72 4.56 -26.75
C ALA A 43 13.38 4.65 -26.00
N GLU A 44 12.32 4.08 -26.58
CA GLU A 44 10.98 4.09 -25.98
C GLU A 44 10.93 3.20 -24.73
N GLY A 45 11.53 2.01 -24.76
CA GLY A 45 11.64 1.15 -23.58
C GLY A 45 12.47 1.80 -22.47
N LEU A 46 13.56 2.50 -22.82
CA LEU A 46 14.36 3.23 -21.85
C LEU A 46 13.57 4.38 -21.21
N LYS A 47 12.76 5.11 -21.98
CA LYS A 47 11.88 6.18 -21.47
C LYS A 47 10.83 5.64 -20.51
N GLN A 48 10.16 4.55 -20.87
CA GLN A 48 9.18 3.90 -20.01
C GLN A 48 9.82 3.36 -18.71
N SER A 49 11.01 2.77 -18.82
CA SER A 49 11.76 2.29 -17.66
C SER A 49 12.22 3.44 -16.75
N ALA A 50 12.70 4.56 -17.32
CA ALA A 50 13.05 5.75 -16.55
C ALA A 50 11.83 6.34 -15.82
N ALA A 51 10.67 6.44 -16.47
CA ALA A 51 9.43 6.86 -15.83
C ALA A 51 9.02 5.88 -14.71
N THR A 52 9.19 4.58 -14.92
CA THR A 52 8.82 3.54 -13.94
C THR A 52 9.73 3.58 -12.72
N PHE A 53 11.05 3.49 -12.88
CA PHE A 53 11.98 3.33 -11.76
C PHE A 53 12.51 4.65 -11.21
N LEU A 54 12.66 5.68 -12.04
CA LEU A 54 13.19 6.97 -11.63
C LEU A 54 12.09 8.01 -11.42
N ASN A 55 10.85 7.74 -11.86
CA ASN A 55 9.76 8.72 -11.84
C ASN A 55 10.15 10.03 -12.55
N LEU A 56 10.90 9.92 -13.65
CA LEU A 56 11.35 11.03 -14.47
C LEU A 56 10.80 10.88 -15.89
N ASP A 57 10.26 11.96 -16.43
CA ASP A 57 9.89 12.08 -17.84
C ASP A 57 11.06 12.75 -18.57
N LEU A 58 11.92 11.93 -19.18
CA LEU A 58 13.13 12.37 -19.87
C LEU A 58 12.92 12.32 -21.39
N PRO A 59 13.39 13.32 -22.15
CA PRO A 59 13.32 13.33 -23.61
C PRO A 59 14.39 12.43 -24.24
N ILE A 60 14.35 11.14 -23.92
CA ILE A 60 15.37 10.16 -24.35
C ILE A 60 15.36 9.99 -25.88
N GLU A 61 14.19 10.06 -26.51
CA GLU A 61 14.04 9.98 -27.96
C GLU A 61 14.79 11.12 -28.67
N ASP A 62 14.74 12.33 -28.11
CA ASP A 62 15.45 13.49 -28.64
C ASP A 62 16.97 13.30 -28.50
N TRP A 63 17.43 12.74 -27.37
CA TRP A 63 18.86 12.46 -27.16
C TRP A 63 19.37 11.39 -28.12
N VAL A 64 18.63 10.31 -28.33
CA VAL A 64 19.05 9.27 -29.29
C VAL A 64 19.10 9.80 -30.73
N ALA A 65 18.31 10.83 -31.05
CA ALA A 65 18.30 11.47 -32.35
C ALA A 65 19.44 12.49 -32.59
N GLU A 66 20.19 12.92 -31.56
CA GLU A 66 21.31 13.85 -31.76
C GLU A 66 22.50 13.15 -32.45
N GLU A 67 23.11 13.81 -33.44
CA GLU A 67 24.24 13.25 -34.17
C GLU A 67 25.48 13.11 -33.25
N GLY A 68 26.02 11.90 -33.15
CA GLY A 68 27.28 11.61 -32.47
C GLY A 68 27.17 11.29 -30.97
N ILE A 69 25.96 11.07 -30.45
CA ILE A 69 25.76 10.62 -29.07
C ILE A 69 26.28 9.19 -28.88
N ALA A 70 27.05 9.00 -27.81
CA ALA A 70 27.47 7.70 -27.33
C ALA A 70 26.52 7.17 -26.24
N GLU A 71 26.59 5.86 -25.99
CA GLU A 71 25.93 5.20 -24.85
C GLU A 71 26.27 5.90 -23.53
N ASP A 72 27.55 6.20 -23.31
CA ASP A 72 28.07 6.85 -22.11
C ASP A 72 27.40 8.23 -21.88
N ASP A 73 27.11 8.97 -22.96
CA ASP A 73 26.46 10.28 -22.86
C ASP A 73 25.00 10.15 -22.37
N ILE A 74 24.28 9.11 -22.82
CA ILE A 74 22.91 8.85 -22.37
C ILE A 74 22.90 8.41 -20.92
N HIS A 75 23.83 7.52 -20.56
CA HIS A 75 24.00 7.11 -19.17
C HIS A 75 24.24 8.31 -18.25
N ASP A 76 25.20 9.17 -18.58
CA ASP A 76 25.57 10.31 -17.75
C ASP A 76 24.44 11.35 -17.65
N ARG A 77 23.70 11.61 -18.74
CA ARG A 77 22.52 12.50 -18.72
C ARG A 77 21.41 11.97 -17.80
N ILE A 78 21.11 10.66 -17.86
CA ILE A 78 20.11 10.04 -17.00
C ILE A 78 20.57 10.06 -15.53
N LEU A 79 21.85 9.76 -15.30
CA LEU A 79 22.45 9.76 -13.97
C LEU A 79 22.38 11.15 -13.33
N GLU A 80 22.78 12.19 -14.06
CA GLU A 80 22.74 13.57 -13.60
C GLU A 80 21.30 14.01 -13.29
N ALA A 81 20.34 13.67 -14.16
CA ALA A 81 18.93 13.97 -13.93
C ALA A 81 18.38 13.26 -12.68
N ALA A 82 18.75 11.99 -12.48
CA ALA A 82 18.34 11.19 -11.33
C ALA A 82 18.95 11.70 -10.02
N ASP A 83 20.23 12.08 -10.03
CA ASP A 83 20.91 12.66 -8.88
C ASP A 83 20.37 14.04 -8.52
N LYS A 84 20.10 14.88 -9.52
CA LYS A 84 19.46 16.19 -9.32
C LYS A 84 18.09 16.04 -8.67
N ALA A 85 17.23 15.18 -9.20
CA ALA A 85 15.90 14.94 -8.63
C ALA A 85 15.97 14.34 -7.21
N ALA A 86 16.96 13.50 -6.93
CA ALA A 86 17.21 12.99 -5.58
C ALA A 86 17.65 14.08 -4.61
N ALA A 87 18.57 14.96 -5.03
CA ALA A 87 19.05 16.08 -4.23
C ALA A 87 17.94 17.09 -3.92
N GLU A 88 17.15 17.48 -4.93
CA GLU A 88 15.99 18.37 -4.76
C GLU A 88 14.94 17.78 -3.80
N ARG A 89 14.78 16.45 -3.79
CA ARG A 89 13.91 15.77 -2.82
C ARG A 89 14.50 15.79 -1.41
N ALA A 90 15.77 15.46 -1.26
CA ALA A 90 16.46 15.46 0.03
C ALA A 90 16.45 16.85 0.68
N GLU A 91 16.65 17.91 -0.12
CA GLU A 91 16.55 19.30 0.35
C GLU A 91 15.14 19.66 0.84
N ARG A 92 14.10 19.24 0.11
CA ARG A 92 12.70 19.47 0.51
C ARG A 92 12.31 18.76 1.81
N PHE A 93 12.92 17.59 2.09
CA PHE A 93 12.61 16.78 3.27
C PHE A 93 13.44 17.19 4.48
N GLY A 94 14.68 17.63 4.26
CA GLY A 94 15.67 17.86 5.29
C GLY A 94 16.41 16.57 5.69
N PRO A 95 17.59 16.69 6.34
CA PRO A 95 18.51 15.58 6.55
C PRO A 95 17.95 14.49 7.48
N GLU A 96 17.31 14.87 8.58
CA GLU A 96 16.79 13.89 9.57
C GLU A 96 15.66 13.03 8.98
N ILE A 97 14.72 13.66 8.26
CA ILE A 97 13.60 12.97 7.63
C ILE A 97 14.10 12.09 6.49
N THR A 98 15.05 12.58 5.68
CA THR A 98 15.64 11.80 4.57
C THR A 98 16.29 10.52 5.09
N GLN A 99 17.14 10.61 6.11
CA GLN A 99 17.79 9.43 6.71
C GLN A 99 16.78 8.44 7.28
N TYR A 100 15.73 8.93 7.95
CA TYR A 100 14.68 8.07 8.48
C TYR A 100 13.92 7.34 7.36
N VAL A 101 13.53 8.07 6.31
CA VAL A 101 12.80 7.53 5.16
C VAL A 101 13.63 6.49 4.42
N GLU A 102 14.90 6.80 4.12
CA GLU A 102 15.84 5.87 3.48
C GLU A 102 15.96 4.57 4.28
N LYS A 103 16.22 4.68 5.59
CA LYS A 103 16.37 3.52 6.45
C LYS A 103 15.08 2.70 6.54
N SER A 104 13.93 3.36 6.66
CA SER A 104 12.64 2.70 6.71
C SER A 104 12.37 1.92 5.41
N ILE A 105 12.55 2.55 4.26
CA ILE A 105 12.27 1.95 2.95
C ILE A 105 13.22 0.78 2.67
N VAL A 106 14.52 0.95 2.90
CA VAL A 106 15.51 -0.10 2.68
C VAL A 106 15.21 -1.33 3.54
N LEU A 107 14.97 -1.13 4.84
CA LEU A 107 14.72 -2.25 5.76
C LEU A 107 13.40 -2.97 5.47
N GLN A 108 12.32 -2.22 5.20
CA GLN A 108 11.02 -2.82 4.87
C GLN A 108 11.07 -3.61 3.56
N THR A 109 11.73 -3.05 2.54
CA THR A 109 11.87 -3.70 1.24
C THR A 109 12.74 -4.95 1.35
N LEU A 110 13.86 -4.87 2.07
CA LEU A 110 14.73 -6.02 2.33
C LEU A 110 13.99 -7.14 3.07
N ASP A 111 13.24 -6.81 4.14
CA ASP A 111 12.50 -7.80 4.92
C ASP A 111 11.36 -8.45 4.13
N HIS A 112 10.75 -7.73 3.18
CA HIS A 112 9.78 -8.31 2.26
C HIS A 112 10.43 -9.27 1.26
N LEU A 113 11.45 -8.81 0.51
CA LEU A 113 12.11 -9.62 -0.51
C LEU A 113 12.82 -10.84 0.09
N TRP A 114 13.39 -10.69 1.28
CA TRP A 114 14.03 -11.82 1.97
C TRP A 114 13.04 -12.92 2.33
N ARG A 115 11.83 -12.57 2.79
CA ARG A 115 10.78 -13.56 3.06
C ARG A 115 10.38 -14.30 1.78
N ASP A 116 10.20 -13.56 0.68
CA ASP A 116 9.86 -14.16 -0.62
C ASP A 116 10.98 -15.07 -1.12
N HIS A 117 12.25 -14.69 -0.93
CA HIS A 117 13.40 -15.52 -1.25
C HIS A 117 13.45 -16.82 -0.44
N LEU A 118 13.15 -16.78 0.88
CA LEU A 118 13.08 -18.00 1.69
C LEU A 118 11.98 -18.96 1.21
N VAL A 119 10.83 -18.43 0.79
CA VAL A 119 9.75 -19.24 0.19
C VAL A 119 10.22 -19.85 -1.14
N ASN A 120 10.87 -19.06 -2.00
CA ASN A 120 11.41 -19.56 -3.27
C ASN A 120 12.48 -20.63 -3.08
N LEU A 121 13.36 -20.51 -2.07
CA LEU A 121 14.34 -21.54 -1.74
C LEU A 121 13.69 -22.84 -1.25
N ASP A 122 12.61 -22.75 -0.46
CA ASP A 122 11.89 -23.94 -0.03
C ASP A 122 11.22 -24.66 -1.21
N HIS A 123 10.61 -23.91 -2.13
CA HIS A 123 10.08 -24.44 -3.38
C HIS A 123 11.19 -25.08 -4.22
N LEU A 124 12.33 -24.40 -4.42
CA LEU A 124 13.46 -24.92 -5.17
C LEU A 124 13.95 -26.25 -4.57
N ARG A 125 14.08 -26.32 -3.24
CA ARG A 125 14.47 -27.54 -2.53
C ARG A 125 13.49 -28.69 -2.76
N SER A 126 12.19 -28.41 -2.86
CA SER A 126 11.16 -29.44 -3.10
C SER A 126 11.24 -30.04 -4.51
N VAL A 127 11.72 -29.28 -5.51
CA VAL A 127 11.75 -29.71 -6.92
C VAL A 127 13.13 -30.15 -7.40
N ILE A 128 14.22 -29.76 -6.73
CA ILE A 128 15.59 -30.01 -7.20
C ILE A 128 15.92 -31.49 -7.34
N GLY A 129 15.25 -32.36 -6.57
CA GLY A 129 15.39 -33.81 -6.68
C GLY A 129 15.09 -34.34 -8.08
N PHE A 130 14.24 -33.66 -8.86
CA PHE A 130 13.94 -34.06 -10.24
C PHE A 130 15.14 -33.88 -11.19
N ARG A 131 16.12 -33.03 -10.86
CA ARG A 131 17.36 -32.86 -11.64
C ARG A 131 18.20 -34.14 -11.65
N GLY A 132 18.09 -34.97 -10.60
CA GLY A 132 18.75 -36.26 -10.51
C GLY A 132 18.35 -37.24 -11.61
N TYR A 133 17.13 -37.15 -12.16
CA TYR A 133 16.71 -37.96 -13.30
C TYR A 133 17.47 -37.62 -14.59
N ALA A 134 17.99 -36.39 -14.70
CA ALA A 134 18.81 -35.96 -15.83
C ALA A 134 20.31 -36.22 -15.61
N GLN A 135 20.69 -37.04 -14.61
CA GLN A 135 22.08 -37.32 -14.23
C GLN A 135 22.89 -36.10 -13.83
N ARG A 136 22.22 -34.99 -13.47
CA ARG A 136 22.84 -33.79 -12.90
C ARG A 136 22.86 -33.93 -11.39
N ASP A 137 23.93 -33.45 -10.76
CA ASP A 137 24.07 -33.46 -9.29
C ASP A 137 23.08 -32.44 -8.68
N PRO A 138 22.02 -32.89 -7.96
CA PRO A 138 21.01 -31.98 -7.41
C PRO A 138 21.59 -30.95 -6.44
N LEU A 139 22.68 -31.29 -5.75
CA LEU A 139 23.29 -30.36 -4.80
C LEU A 139 23.98 -29.19 -5.51
N GLN A 140 24.62 -29.44 -6.65
CA GLN A 140 25.27 -28.38 -7.42
C GLN A 140 24.24 -27.49 -8.11
N GLU A 141 23.21 -28.09 -8.70
CA GLU A 141 22.09 -27.36 -9.31
C GLU A 141 21.36 -26.50 -8.27
N TYR A 142 21.14 -27.02 -7.06
CA TYR A 142 20.56 -26.24 -5.96
C TYR A 142 21.40 -25.00 -5.67
N LYS A 143 22.73 -25.14 -5.59
CA LYS A 143 23.63 -24.01 -5.28
C LYS A 143 23.64 -22.97 -6.39
N SER A 144 23.68 -23.38 -7.66
CA SER A 144 23.65 -22.45 -8.79
C SER A 144 22.32 -21.72 -8.87
N GLU A 145 21.19 -22.44 -8.86
CA GLU A 145 19.86 -21.84 -8.94
C GLU A 145 19.57 -20.94 -7.71
N SER A 146 19.99 -21.36 -6.51
CA SER A 146 19.85 -20.52 -5.29
C SER A 146 20.65 -19.23 -5.37
N PHE A 147 21.85 -19.28 -5.96
CA PHE A 147 22.70 -18.10 -6.12
C PHE A 147 22.15 -17.13 -7.17
N GLU A 148 21.58 -17.64 -8.28
CA GLU A 148 20.85 -16.83 -9.26
C GLU A 148 19.65 -16.12 -8.61
N LEU A 149 18.85 -16.85 -7.82
CA LEU A 149 17.73 -16.26 -7.07
C LEU A 149 18.19 -15.19 -6.07
N PHE A 150 19.35 -15.37 -5.45
CA PHE A 150 19.92 -14.39 -4.53
C PHE A 150 20.39 -13.12 -5.26
N GLN A 151 21.06 -13.26 -6.41
CA GLN A 151 21.45 -12.12 -7.24
C GLN A 151 20.21 -11.35 -7.74
N ALA A 152 19.17 -12.06 -8.16
CA ALA A 152 17.90 -11.45 -8.54
C ALA A 152 17.25 -10.69 -7.38
N LEU A 153 17.31 -11.22 -6.16
CA LEU A 153 16.84 -10.50 -4.96
C LEU A 153 17.60 -9.18 -4.75
N LEU A 154 18.92 -9.17 -4.92
CA LEU A 154 19.72 -7.95 -4.76
C LEU A 154 19.37 -6.92 -5.84
N GLY A 155 19.23 -7.33 -7.09
CA GLY A 155 18.78 -6.46 -8.18
C GLY A 155 17.37 -5.88 -7.93
N ASN A 156 16.43 -6.73 -7.52
CA ASN A 156 15.07 -6.32 -7.19
C ASN A 156 15.04 -5.36 -6.00
N LEU A 157 15.90 -5.57 -4.99
CA LEU A 157 16.03 -4.67 -3.85
C LEU A 157 16.44 -3.27 -4.31
N ARG A 158 17.48 -3.16 -5.15
CA ARG A 158 17.94 -1.88 -5.67
C ARG A 158 16.84 -1.17 -6.47
N GLN A 159 16.20 -1.89 -7.39
CA GLN A 159 15.12 -1.33 -8.21
C GLN A 159 13.93 -0.87 -7.36
N ALA A 160 13.50 -1.68 -6.39
CA ALA A 160 12.37 -1.36 -5.54
C ALA A 160 12.66 -0.18 -4.60
N VAL A 161 13.85 -0.14 -3.99
CA VAL A 161 14.29 0.99 -3.14
C VAL A 161 14.37 2.27 -3.97
N THR A 162 15.05 2.26 -5.11
CA THR A 162 15.16 3.43 -6.00
C THR A 162 13.78 3.92 -6.45
N ALA A 163 12.91 3.02 -6.91
CA ALA A 163 11.56 3.39 -7.35
C ALA A 163 10.70 3.97 -6.23
N GLN A 164 10.75 3.39 -5.03
CA GLN A 164 10.04 3.94 -3.87
C GLN A 164 10.59 5.31 -3.51
N MET A 165 11.92 5.45 -3.35
CA MET A 165 12.59 6.71 -3.00
C MET A 165 12.28 7.82 -4.00
N MET A 166 12.21 7.51 -5.29
CA MET A 166 11.93 8.51 -6.32
C MET A 166 10.47 8.98 -6.34
N ARG A 167 9.55 8.20 -5.76
CA ARG A 167 8.11 8.48 -5.70
C ARG A 167 7.63 8.99 -4.34
N VAL A 168 8.45 8.92 -3.28
CA VAL A 168 8.05 9.43 -1.97
C VAL A 168 7.73 10.92 -2.08
N GLU A 169 6.53 11.30 -1.66
CA GLU A 169 6.15 12.68 -1.43
C GLU A 169 5.75 12.85 0.04
N LEU A 170 6.28 13.90 0.68
CA LEU A 170 5.80 14.28 2.00
C LEU A 170 4.41 14.88 1.86
N VAL A 171 3.38 14.11 2.23
CA VAL A 171 2.06 14.67 2.50
C VAL A 171 2.21 15.55 3.74
N ARG A 172 2.49 16.83 3.55
CA ARG A 172 2.22 17.83 4.57
C ARG A 172 0.71 17.77 4.74
N GLN A 173 0.24 17.21 5.87
CA GLN A 173 -1.11 17.47 6.32
C GLN A 173 -1.21 19.00 6.41
N ALA A 174 -1.75 19.62 5.35
CA ALA A 174 -2.18 20.99 5.41
C ALA A 174 -3.24 21.00 6.50
N ALA A 175 -2.86 21.56 7.64
CA ALA A 175 -3.71 21.79 8.77
C ALA A 175 -4.77 22.83 8.40
N GLU A 176 -5.77 22.44 7.60
CA GLU A 176 -7.05 23.14 7.42
C GLU A 176 -7.97 22.30 6.51
N GLU A 177 -8.47 21.18 7.03
CA GLU A 177 -9.84 20.83 6.66
C GLU A 177 -10.74 21.83 7.40
N PRO A 178 -11.48 22.71 6.71
CA PRO A 178 -12.49 23.52 7.39
C PRO A 178 -13.45 22.53 8.04
N ALA A 179 -13.61 22.64 9.36
CA ALA A 179 -14.51 21.79 10.14
C ALA A 179 -15.84 21.69 9.40
N PRO A 180 -16.38 20.47 9.18
CA PRO A 180 -17.63 20.32 8.42
C PRO A 180 -18.71 21.15 9.12
N SER A 181 -19.19 22.19 8.43
CA SER A 181 -20.30 23.00 8.93
C SER A 181 -21.48 22.07 9.16
N ALA A 182 -21.90 21.93 10.42
CA ALA A 182 -23.04 21.10 10.77
C ALA A 182 -24.25 21.52 9.90
N PRO A 183 -24.97 20.57 9.27
CA PRO A 183 -26.13 20.90 8.46
C PRO A 183 -27.20 21.57 9.34
N GLU A 184 -27.74 22.71 8.88
CA GLU A 184 -28.89 23.37 9.51
C GLU A 184 -30.07 22.39 9.60
N MET A 185 -30.42 21.98 10.81
CA MET A 185 -31.64 21.22 11.04
C MET A 185 -32.84 22.15 10.86
N HIS A 186 -33.58 21.99 9.77
CA HIS A 186 -34.95 22.49 9.67
C HIS A 186 -35.86 21.60 10.52
N GLU A 187 -36.32 22.12 11.66
CA GLU A 187 -37.41 21.53 12.44
C GLU A 187 -38.71 21.68 11.65
N SER A 188 -39.12 20.61 10.96
CA SER A 188 -40.49 20.49 10.47
C SER A 188 -41.34 19.87 11.58
N HIS A 189 -41.97 20.75 12.37
CA HIS A 189 -43.05 20.36 13.28
C HIS A 189 -44.28 20.01 12.43
N ALA A 190 -44.41 18.73 12.03
CA ALA A 190 -45.63 18.23 11.45
C ALA A 190 -46.66 18.04 12.58
N GLU A 191 -47.66 18.91 12.59
CA GLU A 191 -48.79 18.88 13.50
C GLU A 191 -49.56 17.55 13.32
N ILE A 192 -49.52 16.67 14.31
CA ILE A 192 -50.25 15.41 14.32
C ILE A 192 -51.71 15.73 14.65
N SER A 193 -52.53 15.94 13.61
CA SER A 193 -53.97 15.98 13.77
C SER A 193 -54.51 14.57 13.92
N ALA A 194 -55.19 14.35 15.04
CA ALA A 194 -55.78 13.09 15.45
C ALA A 194 -56.84 12.60 14.46
N MET A 195 -56.70 11.36 13.97
CA MET A 195 -57.82 10.59 13.45
C MET A 195 -57.70 9.14 13.94
N VAL A 196 -58.73 8.73 14.68
CA VAL A 196 -58.98 7.42 15.30
C VAL A 196 -59.16 6.35 14.21
N PRO A 197 -58.72 5.08 14.42
CA PRO A 197 -58.65 4.09 13.36
C PRO A 197 -60.00 3.41 13.16
N ASN A 198 -60.41 3.25 11.89
CA ASN A 198 -61.44 2.27 11.53
C ASN A 198 -60.78 1.07 10.85
N THR A 199 -61.13 -0.07 11.40
CA THR A 199 -60.68 -1.43 11.15
C THR A 199 -61.15 -1.93 9.80
N GLU A 200 -60.24 -2.15 8.85
CA GLU A 200 -60.45 -3.07 7.73
C GLU A 200 -59.10 -3.72 7.37
N GLU A 201 -59.00 -5.04 7.59
CA GLU A 201 -57.88 -5.85 7.11
C GLU A 201 -57.88 -5.92 5.59
N PRO A 202 -56.70 -5.96 4.95
CA PRO A 202 -56.57 -6.90 3.85
C PRO A 202 -55.24 -7.68 3.86
N GLU A 203 -55.42 -9.00 3.84
CA GLU A 203 -54.74 -10.01 3.02
C GLU A 203 -53.34 -9.73 2.44
N TRP A 204 -52.45 -10.64 2.84
CA TRP A 204 -51.26 -11.15 2.16
C TRP A 204 -51.11 -10.87 0.65
N MET A 205 -49.99 -10.26 0.26
CA MET A 205 -49.45 -10.21 -1.10
C MET A 205 -48.02 -10.82 -1.11
N PRO A 206 -47.65 -11.69 -2.07
CA PRO A 206 -46.36 -12.39 -2.08
C PRO A 206 -45.20 -11.51 -2.60
N PRO A 207 -43.92 -11.91 -2.38
CA PRO A 207 -42.77 -11.02 -2.56
C PRO A 207 -42.26 -11.00 -4.01
N GLY A 208 -41.84 -9.81 -4.46
CA GLY A 208 -41.05 -9.58 -5.68
C GLY A 208 -39.82 -8.72 -5.37
N PRO A 209 -38.75 -8.76 -6.19
CA PRO A 209 -37.37 -8.73 -5.70
C PRO A 209 -36.68 -7.35 -5.76
N ASP A 210 -35.71 -7.22 -4.84
CA ASP A 210 -34.49 -6.39 -4.85
C ASP A 210 -34.61 -4.87 -4.99
N VAL A 211 -34.72 -4.20 -3.83
CA VAL A 211 -34.24 -2.83 -3.59
C VAL A 211 -33.15 -2.86 -2.50
N PRO A 212 -32.05 -2.10 -2.67
CA PRO A 212 -30.84 -2.24 -1.86
C PRO A 212 -31.06 -1.80 -0.41
N ALA A 213 -30.51 -2.59 0.51
CA ALA A 213 -30.61 -2.41 1.95
C ALA A 213 -30.07 -1.05 2.40
N SER A 214 -30.96 -0.16 2.84
CA SER A 214 -30.61 0.95 3.72
C SER A 214 -30.36 0.42 5.14
N PRO A 215 -29.39 0.97 5.89
CA PRO A 215 -29.12 0.51 7.24
C PRO A 215 -30.33 0.81 8.11
N VAL A 216 -30.93 -0.25 8.67
CA VAL A 216 -32.00 -0.14 9.65
C VAL A 216 -31.46 0.66 10.84
N ARG A 217 -31.82 1.95 10.88
CA ARG A 217 -31.73 2.73 12.11
C ARG A 217 -32.71 2.09 13.07
N ASN A 218 -32.19 1.49 14.14
CA ASN A 218 -33.00 1.00 15.26
C ASN A 218 -33.76 2.19 15.86
N ASN A 219 -34.94 2.46 15.32
CA ASN A 219 -35.91 3.35 15.91
C ASN A 219 -36.58 2.55 17.03
N THR A 220 -35.96 2.53 18.21
CA THR A 220 -36.60 2.01 19.41
C THR A 220 -37.71 2.98 19.79
N ALA A 221 -38.90 2.71 19.26
CA ALA A 221 -40.14 3.17 19.84
C ALA A 221 -40.06 2.89 21.36
N THR A 222 -40.17 3.96 22.14
CA THR A 222 -40.33 3.93 23.59
C THR A 222 -41.63 3.20 23.92
N LEU A 223 -41.59 1.87 23.92
CA LEU A 223 -42.53 1.07 24.68
C LEU A 223 -42.39 1.55 26.13
N GLU A 224 -43.48 1.93 26.78
CA GLU A 224 -43.50 2.21 28.21
C GLU A 224 -43.06 0.94 28.96
N ARG A 225 -41.77 0.87 29.29
CA ARG A 225 -41.17 -0.24 30.05
C ARG A 225 -41.29 0.12 31.52
N ASP A 226 -42.02 -0.69 32.28
CA ASP A 226 -42.15 -0.50 33.72
C ASP A 226 -40.86 -0.97 34.43
N PRO A 227 -40.12 -0.09 35.14
CA PRO A 227 -38.90 -0.47 35.85
C PRO A 227 -39.11 -1.56 36.92
N ALA A 228 -40.34 -1.77 37.40
CA ALA A 228 -40.65 -2.77 38.41
C ALA A 228 -41.03 -4.14 37.83
N ASN A 229 -41.33 -4.24 36.53
CA ASN A 229 -41.76 -5.50 35.90
C ASN A 229 -40.85 -5.90 34.70
N PRO A 230 -39.91 -6.84 34.89
CA PRO A 230 -38.96 -7.29 33.86
C PRO A 230 -39.60 -7.85 32.59
N GLU A 231 -40.83 -8.38 32.65
CA GLU A 231 -41.53 -8.93 31.47
C GLU A 231 -41.88 -7.84 30.45
N THR A 232 -42.02 -6.59 30.91
CA THR A 232 -42.35 -5.43 30.07
C THR A 232 -41.15 -4.87 29.31
N TRP A 233 -39.92 -5.31 29.64
CA TRP A 233 -38.69 -4.72 29.10
C TRP A 233 -38.40 -5.14 27.65
N GLY A 234 -38.97 -6.27 27.19
CA GLY A 234 -38.74 -6.79 25.84
C GLY A 234 -37.26 -7.05 25.53
N LYS A 235 -36.88 -6.91 24.24
CA LYS A 235 -35.47 -7.00 23.83
C LYS A 235 -34.74 -5.70 24.19
N VAL A 236 -33.84 -5.79 25.16
CA VAL A 236 -32.98 -4.68 25.59
C VAL A 236 -31.58 -4.86 24.99
N GLY A 237 -31.09 -3.85 24.28
CA GLY A 237 -29.74 -3.87 23.71
C GLY A 237 -28.65 -3.91 24.78
N ARG A 238 -27.58 -4.68 24.57
CA ARG A 238 -26.48 -4.87 25.55
C ARG A 238 -25.87 -3.55 26.09
N ASN A 239 -25.87 -2.50 25.28
CA ASN A 239 -25.33 -1.18 25.64
C ASN A 239 -26.40 -0.11 25.96
N GLU A 240 -27.70 -0.45 25.91
CA GLU A 240 -28.80 0.47 26.25
C GLU A 240 -28.83 0.76 27.77
N PRO A 241 -29.37 1.91 28.20
CA PRO A 241 -29.64 2.15 29.62
C PRO A 241 -30.56 1.06 30.16
N CYS A 242 -30.22 0.52 31.33
CA CYS A 242 -30.96 -0.59 31.92
C CYS A 242 -32.38 -0.14 32.30
N PRO A 243 -33.45 -0.85 31.87
CA PRO A 243 -34.82 -0.43 32.10
C PRO A 243 -35.26 -0.43 33.57
N CYS A 244 -34.48 -0.99 34.48
CA CYS A 244 -34.75 -0.97 35.92
C CYS A 244 -34.57 0.41 36.59
N GLY A 245 -34.25 1.46 35.83
CA GLY A 245 -34.04 2.81 36.35
C GLY A 245 -32.69 3.03 37.07
N SER A 246 -31.76 2.06 37.01
CA SER A 246 -30.46 2.15 37.71
C SER A 246 -29.46 3.14 37.10
N GLY A 247 -29.75 3.71 35.93
CA GLY A 247 -28.86 4.62 35.20
C GLY A 247 -27.60 3.98 34.59
N LYS A 248 -27.39 2.66 34.77
CA LYS A 248 -26.25 1.91 34.21
C LYS A 248 -26.61 1.25 32.88
N LYS A 249 -25.63 0.99 32.01
CA LYS A 249 -25.84 0.19 30.77
C LYS A 249 -26.25 -1.24 31.12
N TYR A 250 -27.12 -1.86 30.31
CA TYR A 250 -27.70 -3.19 30.57
C TYR A 250 -26.65 -4.25 30.89
N LYS A 251 -25.54 -4.33 30.14
CA LYS A 251 -24.40 -5.25 30.39
C LYS A 251 -23.69 -5.10 31.74
N HIS A 252 -23.88 -3.98 32.43
CA HIS A 252 -23.29 -3.69 33.74
C HIS A 252 -24.33 -3.68 34.86
N CYS A 253 -25.54 -4.14 34.56
CA CYS A 253 -26.65 -4.27 35.50
C CYS A 253 -27.27 -5.67 35.32
N HIS A 254 -28.52 -5.77 34.87
CA HIS A 254 -29.24 -7.04 34.71
C HIS A 254 -28.67 -7.97 33.62
N GLY A 255 -27.86 -7.46 32.69
CA GLY A 255 -27.13 -8.26 31.69
C GLY A 255 -25.74 -8.72 32.12
N THR A 256 -25.40 -8.66 33.42
CA THR A 256 -24.12 -9.16 33.95
C THR A 256 -24.14 -10.67 34.19
N TYR A 257 -25.33 -11.26 34.33
CA TYR A 257 -25.54 -12.69 34.59
C TYR A 257 -26.27 -13.40 33.43
N VAL A 258 -26.39 -12.74 32.27
CA VAL A 258 -27.00 -13.25 31.03
C VAL A 258 -25.92 -13.36 29.96
#